data_AF-A0A940SSP7-F1
#
_entry.id   AF-A0A940SSP7-F1
#
_cell.length_a   1.000
_cell.length_b   1.000
_cell.length_c   1.000
_cell.angle_alpha   90.00
_cell.angle_beta   90.00
_cell.angle_gamma   90.00
#
_symmetry.space_group_name_H-M   'P 1'
#
loop_
_entity.id
_entity.type
_entity.pdbx_description
1 polymer ?
#
loop_
_entity_poly.entity_id
_entity_poly.type
_entity_poly.pdbx_seq_one_letter_code
_entity_poly.pdbx_strand_id
1 'polypeptide(L)'
;MSAGIYIHVPFCATQCPYCDFYSVRYSAETVQRYADAVCRNLSALPMGLDADTVYFGGGTPSLLPVDLIARMLDTLRQRCQLSEDAEITLEANPLTATADRLAAWRSAGINRLSLGIQSFDAEILGILGRKHTPQQGLNAVLRAADAGFANLSIDLMLGLKQQSEALWAHELETAAALPVSHISAYMLKIEAQTPYAAQPPALLDDEAEADRYMQMHETLTAAGFHHYEISNFARAGAESRHNCKYWRLEPYYGIGPAAHSCYGGVRYAVSRDLEAFCAAPAQIQTV
;
A
#
# COMPACT_ATOMS: atom_id res chain seq x y z
N MET A 1 -10.30 -15.23 -16.34
CA MET A 1 -9.86 -13.94 -15.75
C MET A 1 -8.77 -14.27 -14.75
N SER A 2 -7.62 -13.63 -14.87
CA SER A 2 -6.49 -13.84 -13.96
C SER A 2 -6.77 -13.21 -12.60
N ALA A 3 -6.39 -13.92 -11.54
CA ALA A 3 -6.61 -13.47 -10.17
C ALA A 3 -5.48 -12.54 -9.68
N GLY A 4 -5.81 -11.64 -8.77
CA GLY A 4 -4.79 -10.94 -7.98
C GLY A 4 -4.35 -11.75 -6.75
N ILE A 5 -3.11 -11.57 -6.31
CA ILE A 5 -2.60 -12.12 -5.05
C ILE A 5 -2.26 -10.96 -4.11
N TYR A 6 -3.02 -10.82 -3.03
CA TYR A 6 -2.76 -9.85 -1.98
C TYR A 6 -2.06 -10.55 -0.81
N ILE A 7 -0.92 -10.01 -0.37
CA ILE A 7 -0.17 -10.49 0.78
C ILE A 7 -0.20 -9.39 1.84
N HIS A 8 -0.98 -9.62 2.91
CA HIS A 8 -1.08 -8.70 4.03
C HIS A 8 0.12 -8.86 4.96
N VAL A 9 0.95 -7.83 5.07
CA VAL A 9 2.11 -7.78 5.96
C VAL A 9 1.74 -7.07 7.25
N PRO A 10 1.67 -7.76 8.40
CA PRO A 10 1.09 -7.21 9.62
C PRO A 10 2.15 -6.54 10.50
N PHE A 11 3.19 -5.93 9.95
CA PHE A 11 4.27 -5.36 10.75
C PHE A 11 4.38 -3.87 10.58
N CYS A 12 4.41 -3.13 11.68
CA CYS A 12 4.70 -1.71 11.71
C CYS A 12 5.80 -1.43 12.74
N ALA A 13 6.73 -0.52 12.42
CA ALA A 13 7.70 -0.03 13.40
C ALA A 13 7.01 0.85 14.45
N THR A 14 6.04 1.65 14.02
CA THR A 14 5.17 2.47 14.86
C THR A 14 3.85 2.62 14.13
N GLN A 15 2.74 2.35 14.80
CA GLN A 15 1.41 2.53 14.23
C GLN A 15 1.06 4.03 14.22
N CYS A 16 0.59 4.53 13.08
CA CYS A 16 0.10 5.91 12.98
C CYS A 16 -1.24 6.02 13.75
N PRO A 17 -1.54 7.15 14.39
CA PRO A 17 -2.69 7.28 15.28
C PRO A 17 -4.06 7.23 14.59
N TYR A 18 -4.10 7.33 13.25
CA TYR A 18 -5.29 7.15 12.41
C TYR A 18 -5.43 5.75 11.79
N CYS A 19 -4.40 4.91 11.87
CA CYS A 19 -4.31 3.70 11.05
C CYS A 19 -5.07 2.51 11.69
N ASP A 20 -6.09 2.00 11.00
CA ASP A 20 -6.85 0.79 11.38
C ASP A 20 -6.38 -0.49 10.65
N PHE A 21 -5.24 -0.44 9.96
CA PHE A 21 -4.67 -1.68 9.42
C PHE A 21 -4.18 -2.57 10.57
N TYR A 22 -4.52 -3.85 10.48
CA TYR A 22 -4.02 -4.85 11.41
C TYR A 22 -2.49 -4.89 11.34
N SER A 23 -1.84 -4.51 12.44
CA SER A 23 -0.40 -4.59 12.55
C SER A 23 0.02 -4.93 13.97
N VAL A 24 1.16 -5.59 14.06
CA VAL A 24 1.81 -6.00 15.28
C VAL A 24 3.26 -5.53 15.26
N ARG A 25 3.92 -5.65 16.40
CA ARG A 25 5.33 -5.28 16.54
C ARG A 25 6.21 -6.22 15.73
N TYR A 26 7.17 -5.62 15.02
CA TYR A 26 8.20 -6.36 14.29
C TYR A 26 9.18 -7.07 15.25
N SER A 27 9.47 -8.34 14.96
CA SER A 27 10.63 -9.07 15.48
C SER A 27 11.14 -10.03 14.41
N ALA A 28 12.45 -10.32 14.38
CA ALA A 28 13.04 -11.21 13.37
C ALA A 28 12.44 -12.62 13.41
N GLU A 29 12.23 -13.18 14.62
CA GLU A 29 11.61 -14.49 14.80
C GLU A 29 10.17 -14.52 14.28
N THR A 30 9.36 -13.52 14.65
CA THR A 30 7.97 -13.44 14.23
C THR A 30 7.84 -13.27 12.71
N VAL A 31 8.75 -12.49 12.10
CA VAL A 31 8.77 -12.27 10.65
C VAL A 31 9.11 -13.55 9.89
N GLN A 32 10.05 -14.34 10.39
CA GLN A 32 10.38 -15.63 9.80
C GLN A 32 9.18 -16.59 9.87
N ARG A 33 8.55 -16.72 11.04
CA ARG A 33 7.35 -17.56 11.23
C ARG A 33 6.19 -17.12 10.32
N TYR A 34 5.98 -15.81 10.21
CA TYR A 34 5.02 -15.23 9.28
C TYR A 34 5.33 -15.62 7.83
N ALA A 35 6.59 -15.48 7.40
CA ALA A 35 6.97 -15.80 6.04
C ALA A 35 6.82 -17.28 5.72
N ASP A 36 7.08 -18.17 6.68
CA ASP A 36 6.87 -19.61 6.53
C ASP A 36 5.36 -19.91 6.35
N ALA A 37 4.51 -19.21 7.10
CA ALA A 37 3.06 -19.32 6.99
C ALA A 37 2.52 -18.77 5.67
N VAL A 38 3.05 -17.65 5.17
CA VAL A 38 2.71 -17.14 3.83
C VAL A 38 3.09 -18.15 2.76
N CYS A 39 4.32 -18.67 2.74
CA CYS A 39 4.76 -19.68 1.79
C CYS A 39 3.90 -20.95 1.83
N ARG A 40 3.53 -21.41 3.03
CA ARG A 40 2.62 -22.56 3.21
C ARG A 40 1.25 -22.31 2.55
N ASN A 41 0.66 -21.14 2.78
CA ASN A 41 -0.63 -20.79 2.19
C ASN A 41 -0.56 -20.56 0.68
N LEU A 42 0.51 -19.93 0.18
CA LEU A 42 0.77 -19.80 -1.25
C LEU A 42 0.86 -21.17 -1.92
N SER A 43 1.57 -22.12 -1.31
CA SER A 43 1.70 -23.49 -1.82
C SER A 43 0.38 -24.25 -1.86
N ALA A 44 -0.61 -23.83 -1.05
CA ALA A 44 -1.93 -24.43 -0.97
C ALA A 44 -2.94 -23.84 -1.97
N LEU A 45 -2.61 -22.76 -2.69
CA LEU A 45 -3.46 -22.20 -3.76
C LEU A 45 -3.78 -23.27 -4.82
N PRO A 46 -4.82 -23.11 -5.65
CA PRO A 46 -5.05 -24.04 -6.76
C PRO A 46 -3.83 -24.11 -7.70
N MET A 47 -3.41 -25.32 -8.07
CA MET A 47 -2.29 -25.51 -8.99
C MET A 47 -2.65 -24.96 -10.38
N GLY A 48 -1.75 -24.18 -10.97
CA GLY A 48 -1.96 -23.59 -12.28
C GLY A 48 -2.97 -22.44 -12.31
N LEU A 49 -3.29 -21.85 -11.15
CA LEU A 49 -4.07 -20.62 -11.08
C LEU A 49 -3.39 -19.51 -11.89
N ASP A 50 -4.11 -18.89 -12.82
CA ASP A 50 -3.64 -17.71 -13.53
C ASP A 50 -3.62 -16.50 -12.61
N ALA A 51 -2.47 -15.84 -12.47
CA ALA A 51 -2.31 -14.64 -11.67
C ALA A 51 -1.62 -13.54 -12.49
N ASP A 52 -2.10 -12.30 -12.37
CA ASP A 52 -1.61 -11.15 -13.15
C ASP A 52 -1.14 -9.98 -12.28
N THR A 53 -1.35 -10.07 -10.96
CA THR A 53 -0.90 -9.06 -9.99
C THR A 53 -0.51 -9.70 -8.67
N VAL A 54 0.51 -9.15 -8.02
CA VAL A 54 0.90 -9.45 -6.64
C VAL A 54 1.02 -8.13 -5.88
N TYR A 55 0.41 -8.03 -4.72
CA TYR A 55 0.40 -6.80 -3.94
C TYR A 55 0.78 -7.10 -2.49
N PHE A 56 1.94 -6.61 -2.08
CA PHE A 56 2.37 -6.61 -0.69
C PHE A 56 1.90 -5.31 -0.04
N GLY A 57 0.89 -5.41 0.83
CA GLY A 57 0.28 -4.27 1.52
C GLY A 57 0.03 -4.52 3.00
N GLY A 58 -0.63 -3.58 3.68
CA GLY A 58 -1.08 -3.74 5.06
C GLY A 58 -0.38 -2.79 6.02
N GLY A 59 0.44 -3.33 6.93
CA GLY A 59 1.24 -2.53 7.85
C GLY A 59 2.39 -1.81 7.13
N THR A 60 3.58 -2.40 7.11
CA THR A 60 4.74 -1.85 6.41
C THR A 60 5.50 -2.98 5.73
N PRO A 61 5.07 -3.40 4.51
CA PRO A 61 5.72 -4.46 3.74
C PRO A 61 7.22 -4.26 3.53
N SER A 62 7.63 -3.01 3.30
CA SER A 62 9.05 -2.64 3.25
C SER A 62 9.84 -2.85 4.55
N LEU A 63 9.31 -3.44 5.63
CA LEU A 63 10.10 -3.94 6.75
C LEU A 63 10.57 -5.38 6.55
N LEU A 64 9.98 -6.12 5.61
CA LEU A 64 10.38 -7.48 5.34
C LEU A 64 11.82 -7.53 4.78
N PRO A 65 12.63 -8.50 5.25
CA PRO A 65 13.85 -8.91 4.57
C PRO A 65 13.56 -9.27 3.11
N VAL A 66 14.46 -8.86 2.21
CA VAL A 66 14.25 -9.00 0.76
C VAL A 66 14.26 -10.47 0.33
N ASP A 67 15.06 -11.28 0.97
CA ASP A 67 15.11 -12.73 0.77
C ASP A 67 13.77 -13.41 1.08
N LEU A 68 13.04 -12.92 2.08
CA LEU A 68 11.70 -13.44 2.39
C LEU A 68 10.66 -13.02 1.35
N ILE A 69 10.73 -11.78 0.84
CA ILE A 69 9.89 -11.34 -0.28
C ILE A 69 10.16 -12.22 -1.52
N ALA A 70 11.43 -12.41 -1.87
CA ALA A 70 11.84 -13.25 -3.00
C ALA A 70 11.33 -14.68 -2.84
N ARG A 71 11.49 -15.27 -1.64
CA ARG A 71 10.99 -16.61 -1.33
C ARG A 71 9.47 -16.74 -1.49
N MET A 72 8.70 -15.73 -1.08
CA MET A 72 7.23 -15.72 -1.28
C MET A 72 6.88 -15.67 -2.77
N LEU A 73 7.55 -14.82 -3.55
CA LEU A 73 7.35 -14.73 -5.00
C LEU A 73 7.72 -16.04 -5.71
N ASP A 74 8.82 -16.67 -5.33
CA ASP A 74 9.24 -17.94 -5.91
C ASP A 74 8.26 -19.07 -5.56
N THR A 75 7.76 -19.09 -4.32
CA THR A 75 6.71 -20.04 -3.90
C THR A 75 5.45 -19.84 -4.74
N LEU A 76 5.05 -18.59 -4.99
CA LEU A 76 3.91 -18.27 -5.83
C LEU A 76 4.12 -18.74 -7.27
N ARG A 77 5.29 -18.46 -7.87
CA ARG A 77 5.63 -18.87 -9.25
C ARG A 77 5.66 -20.39 -9.44
N GLN A 78 6.02 -21.15 -8.40
CA GLN A 78 5.97 -22.61 -8.43
C GLN A 78 4.54 -23.15 -8.42
N ARG A 79 3.57 -22.36 -7.94
CA ARG A 79 2.18 -22.79 -7.75
C ARG A 79 1.22 -22.25 -8.80
N CYS A 80 1.41 -21.01 -9.21
CA CYS A 80 0.52 -20.23 -10.07
C CYS A 80 1.20 -19.93 -11.42
N GLN A 81 0.40 -19.76 -12.46
CA GLN A 81 0.85 -19.19 -13.73
C GLN A 81 0.86 -17.66 -13.59
N LEU A 82 1.93 -17.15 -13.00
CA LEU A 82 2.14 -15.71 -12.87
C LEU A 82 2.53 -15.13 -14.23
N SER A 83 1.75 -14.17 -14.73
CA SER A 83 2.02 -13.52 -16.03
C SER A 83 3.43 -12.90 -16.08
N GLU A 84 4.08 -12.95 -17.25
CA GLU A 84 5.40 -12.34 -17.46
C GLU A 84 5.38 -10.82 -17.25
N ASP A 85 4.24 -10.19 -17.54
CA ASP A 85 3.98 -8.76 -17.36
C ASP A 85 3.24 -8.47 -16.05
N ALA A 86 3.23 -9.39 -15.08
CA ALA A 86 2.48 -9.21 -13.84
C ALA A 86 2.93 -7.95 -13.09
N GLU A 87 1.97 -7.19 -12.57
CA GLU A 87 2.26 -6.06 -11.68
C GLU A 87 2.58 -6.60 -10.27
N ILE A 88 3.78 -6.33 -9.76
CA ILE A 88 4.23 -6.76 -8.45
C ILE A 88 4.52 -5.49 -7.62
N THR A 89 3.56 -5.15 -6.77
CA THR A 89 3.57 -3.95 -5.93
C THR A 89 4.12 -4.22 -4.53
N LEU A 90 4.97 -3.32 -4.04
CA LEU A 90 5.36 -3.25 -2.63
C LEU A 90 5.02 -1.87 -2.04
N GLU A 91 4.24 -1.85 -0.96
CA GLU A 91 4.08 -0.63 -0.16
C GLU A 91 5.33 -0.37 0.71
N ALA A 92 5.79 0.87 0.71
CA ALA A 92 7.02 1.27 1.35
C ALA A 92 6.91 2.54 2.19
N ASN A 93 7.62 2.54 3.31
CA ASN A 93 7.84 3.74 4.10
C ASN A 93 9.04 4.51 3.52
N PRO A 94 9.01 5.86 3.47
CA PRO A 94 10.15 6.62 2.95
C PRO A 94 11.49 6.33 3.65
N LEU A 95 11.45 6.02 4.96
CA LEU A 95 12.65 5.72 5.75
C LEU A 95 13.27 4.36 5.44
N THR A 96 12.50 3.43 4.88
CA THR A 96 12.95 2.07 4.53
C THR A 96 13.43 1.97 3.08
N ALA A 97 13.10 2.96 2.23
CA ALA A 97 13.46 3.03 0.82
C ALA A 97 14.89 3.59 0.60
N THR A 98 15.89 2.88 1.13
CA THR A 98 17.31 3.15 0.86
C THR A 98 17.73 2.64 -0.53
N ALA A 99 18.76 3.21 -1.15
CA ALA A 99 19.25 2.80 -2.48
C ALA A 99 19.48 1.28 -2.60
N ASP A 100 20.18 0.67 -1.64
CA ASP A 100 20.48 -0.77 -1.66
C ASP A 100 19.21 -1.62 -1.61
N ARG A 101 18.23 -1.22 -0.79
CA ARG A 101 16.95 -1.93 -0.68
C ARG A 101 16.08 -1.76 -1.91
N LEU A 102 16.07 -0.57 -2.51
CA LEU A 102 15.36 -0.32 -3.77
C LEU A 102 15.91 -1.21 -4.89
N ALA A 103 17.25 -1.28 -5.03
CA ALA A 103 17.91 -2.18 -5.98
C ALA A 103 17.56 -3.65 -5.69
N ALA A 104 17.65 -4.07 -4.42
CA ALA A 104 17.35 -5.43 -4.02
C ALA A 104 15.87 -5.81 -4.25
N TRP A 105 14.91 -4.91 -4.02
CA TRP A 105 13.50 -5.13 -4.33
C TRP A 105 13.26 -5.31 -5.82
N ARG A 106 13.91 -4.51 -6.69
CA ARG A 106 13.84 -4.72 -8.13
C ARG A 106 14.39 -6.09 -8.54
N SER A 107 15.55 -6.47 -7.99
CA SER A 107 16.14 -7.79 -8.25
C SER A 107 15.25 -8.94 -7.77
N ALA A 108 14.47 -8.75 -6.70
CA ALA A 108 13.48 -9.74 -6.25
C ALA A 108 12.23 -9.83 -7.16
N GLY A 109 12.06 -8.86 -8.07
CA GLY A 109 10.95 -8.82 -9.03
C GLY A 109 9.86 -7.79 -8.71
N ILE A 110 10.05 -6.93 -7.70
CA ILE A 110 9.14 -5.80 -7.48
C ILE A 110 9.29 -4.82 -8.64
N ASN A 111 8.18 -4.48 -9.30
CA ASN A 111 8.16 -3.58 -10.45
C ASN A 111 7.22 -2.37 -10.26
N ARG A 112 6.48 -2.31 -9.16
CA ARG A 112 5.70 -1.15 -8.71
C ARG A 112 5.95 -0.85 -7.24
N LEU A 113 6.09 0.42 -6.89
CA LEU A 113 6.21 0.88 -5.50
C LEU A 113 5.08 1.84 -5.15
N SER A 114 4.52 1.75 -3.93
CA SER A 114 3.68 2.80 -3.34
C SER A 114 4.36 3.35 -2.09
N LEU A 115 4.71 4.63 -2.10
CA LEU A 115 5.38 5.31 -1.00
C LEU A 115 4.37 6.12 -0.18
N GLY A 116 4.25 5.76 1.10
CA GLY A 116 3.38 6.48 2.04
C GLY A 116 3.97 7.83 2.45
N ILE A 117 3.88 8.85 1.60
CA ILE A 117 4.39 10.20 1.87
C ILE A 117 3.47 10.96 2.83
N GLN A 118 2.17 10.87 2.59
CA GLN A 118 1.05 11.50 3.28
C GLN A 118 1.00 13.03 3.16
N SER A 119 2.14 13.70 3.32
CA SER A 119 2.25 15.15 3.20
C SER A 119 3.70 15.59 2.95
N PHE A 120 3.87 16.77 2.34
CA PHE A 120 5.14 17.47 2.22
C PHE A 120 5.31 18.59 3.26
N ASP A 121 4.45 18.63 4.27
CA ASP A 121 4.51 19.60 5.36
C ASP A 121 4.87 18.95 6.70
N ALA A 122 5.75 19.60 7.47
CA ALA A 122 6.25 19.03 8.72
C ALA A 122 5.20 19.02 9.85
N GLU A 123 4.31 20.01 9.91
CA GLU A 123 3.23 20.07 10.89
C GLU A 123 2.19 18.99 10.62
N ILE A 124 1.78 18.84 9.36
CA ILE A 124 0.84 17.79 8.93
C ILE A 124 1.40 16.40 9.23
N LEU A 125 2.65 16.12 8.86
CA LEU A 125 3.31 14.86 9.17
C LEU A 125 3.37 14.59 10.68
N GLY A 126 3.63 15.64 11.47
CA GLY A 126 3.64 15.57 12.93
C GLY A 126 2.29 15.18 13.51
N ILE A 127 1.20 15.79 13.02
CA ILE A 127 -0.17 15.44 13.39
C ILE A 127 -0.39 13.96 13.07
N LEU A 128 -0.18 13.55 11.82
CA LEU A 128 -0.35 12.20 11.30
C LEU A 128 0.58 11.14 11.94
N GLY A 129 1.48 11.53 12.86
CA GLY A 129 2.40 10.64 13.55
C GLY A 129 3.48 10.05 12.65
N ARG A 130 3.71 10.63 11.48
CA ARG A 130 4.76 10.20 10.53
C ARG A 130 6.14 10.57 11.07
N LYS A 131 7.11 9.68 10.85
CA LYS A 131 8.48 9.82 11.39
C LYS A 131 9.47 10.37 10.37
N HIS A 132 9.13 10.36 9.09
CA HIS A 132 9.94 11.01 8.07
C HIS A 132 9.68 12.51 8.04
N THR A 133 10.69 13.27 7.64
CA THR A 133 10.57 14.69 7.29
C THR A 133 10.13 14.84 5.83
N PRO A 134 9.59 16.00 5.42
CA PRO A 134 9.26 16.26 4.01
C PRO A 134 10.41 15.95 3.05
N GLN A 135 11.62 16.40 3.39
CA GLN A 135 12.81 16.16 2.57
C GLN A 135 13.16 14.67 2.44
N GLN A 136 12.99 13.89 3.50
CA GLN A 136 13.18 12.44 3.43
C GLN A 136 12.12 11.77 2.55
N GLY A 137 10.89 12.26 2.56
CA GLY A 137 9.83 11.83 1.65
C GLY A 137 10.20 12.09 0.19
N LEU A 138 10.55 13.33 -0.15
CA LEU A 138 11.00 13.73 -1.49
C LEU A 138 12.20 12.89 -1.96
N ASN A 139 13.22 12.76 -1.12
CA ASN A 139 14.42 11.99 -1.46
C ASN A 139 14.12 10.50 -1.64
N ALA A 140 13.12 9.94 -0.96
CA ALA A 140 12.72 8.55 -1.18
C ALA A 140 12.11 8.34 -2.57
N VAL A 141 11.29 9.28 -3.04
CA VAL A 141 10.70 9.26 -4.39
C VAL A 141 11.80 9.36 -5.45
N LEU A 142 12.69 10.34 -5.32
CA LEU A 142 13.81 10.53 -6.26
C LEU A 142 14.72 9.31 -6.32
N ARG A 143 15.10 8.75 -5.16
CA ARG A 143 15.91 7.51 -5.10
C ARG A 143 15.19 6.33 -5.75
N ALA A 144 13.88 6.20 -5.59
CA ALA A 144 13.12 5.12 -6.22
C ALA A 144 13.12 5.25 -7.75
N ALA A 145 12.95 6.47 -8.26
CA ALA A 145 13.08 6.75 -9.68
C ALA A 145 14.50 6.48 -10.21
N ASP A 146 15.54 6.92 -9.50
CA ASP A 146 16.95 6.66 -9.85
C ASP A 146 17.29 5.17 -9.84
N ALA A 147 16.67 4.41 -8.93
CA ALA A 147 16.79 2.95 -8.88
C ALA A 147 16.08 2.26 -10.07
N GLY A 148 15.31 3.01 -10.88
CA GLY A 148 14.66 2.55 -12.11
C GLY A 148 13.24 2.03 -11.92
N PHE A 149 12.53 2.45 -10.87
CA PHE A 149 11.09 2.22 -10.78
C PHE A 149 10.33 3.22 -11.66
N ALA A 150 9.80 2.75 -12.78
CA ALA A 150 8.96 3.57 -13.66
C ALA A 150 7.50 3.63 -13.19
N ASN A 151 6.99 2.58 -12.53
CA ASN A 151 5.66 2.55 -11.93
C ASN A 151 5.77 2.92 -10.44
N LEU A 152 5.75 4.22 -10.17
CA LEU A 152 5.95 4.79 -8.83
C LEU A 152 4.69 5.53 -8.39
N SER A 153 4.14 5.10 -7.26
CA SER A 153 3.02 5.70 -6.57
C SER A 153 3.46 6.42 -5.31
N ILE A 154 2.80 7.52 -4.99
CA ILE A 154 2.87 8.18 -3.69
C ILE A 154 1.46 8.31 -3.10
N ASP A 155 1.38 8.27 -1.78
CA ASP A 155 0.13 8.46 -1.05
C ASP A 155 0.10 9.87 -0.44
N LEU A 156 -1.01 10.59 -0.58
CA LEU A 156 -1.30 11.89 0.03
C LEU A 156 -2.58 11.78 0.84
N MET A 157 -2.64 12.53 1.95
CA MET A 157 -3.79 12.51 2.84
C MET A 157 -4.39 13.90 2.98
N LEU A 158 -5.69 14.01 2.72
CA LEU A 158 -6.49 15.22 2.87
C LEU A 158 -7.38 15.11 4.12
N GLY A 159 -7.73 16.21 4.77
CA GLY A 159 -8.80 16.26 5.78
C GLY A 159 -8.42 16.97 7.07
N LEU A 160 -7.19 17.45 7.21
CA LEU A 160 -6.73 18.18 8.40
C LEU A 160 -6.99 19.68 8.25
N LYS A 161 -7.45 20.34 9.31
CA LYS A 161 -7.75 21.78 9.31
C LYS A 161 -6.54 22.66 9.00
N GLN A 162 -5.34 22.17 9.30
CA GLN A 162 -4.06 22.83 9.01
C GLN A 162 -3.75 22.87 7.49
N GLN A 163 -4.43 22.05 6.68
CA GLN A 163 -4.31 22.07 5.22
C GLN A 163 -5.08 23.25 4.64
N SER A 164 -4.50 24.45 4.78
CA SER A 164 -4.99 25.65 4.10
C SER A 164 -4.99 25.45 2.57
N GLU A 165 -5.77 26.26 1.86
CA GLU A 165 -5.81 26.25 0.39
C GLU A 165 -4.44 26.32 -0.26
N ALA A 166 -3.62 27.26 0.19
CA ALA A 166 -2.29 27.50 -0.35
C ALA A 166 -1.36 26.32 -0.05
N LEU A 167 -1.49 25.72 1.14
CA LEU A 167 -0.70 24.54 1.49
C LEU A 167 -1.09 23.35 0.62
N TRP A 168 -2.38 23.06 0.49
CA TRP A 168 -2.86 21.95 -0.32
C TRP A 168 -2.50 22.11 -1.80
N ALA A 169 -2.63 23.33 -2.35
CA ALA A 169 -2.16 23.64 -3.70
C ALA A 169 -0.67 23.30 -3.86
N HIS A 170 0.16 23.73 -2.91
CA HIS A 170 1.59 23.46 -2.92
C HIS A 170 1.92 21.96 -2.81
N GLU A 171 1.17 21.19 -2.00
CA GLU A 171 1.34 19.74 -1.90
C GLU A 171 1.06 19.05 -3.24
N LEU A 172 -0.02 19.44 -3.92
CA LEU A 172 -0.42 18.90 -5.22
C LEU A 172 0.58 19.26 -6.33
N GLU A 173 1.02 20.52 -6.38
CA GLU A 173 2.05 20.96 -7.33
C GLU A 173 3.36 20.19 -7.12
N THR A 174 3.77 20.02 -5.86
CA THR A 174 4.96 19.24 -5.50
C THR A 174 4.81 17.79 -5.93
N ALA A 175 3.68 17.15 -5.63
CA ALA A 175 3.38 15.77 -6.00
C ALA A 175 3.42 15.57 -7.53
N ALA A 176 2.80 16.48 -8.28
CA ALA A 176 2.72 16.43 -9.73
C ALA A 176 4.08 16.65 -10.43
N ALA A 177 4.99 17.39 -9.80
CA ALA A 177 6.33 17.64 -10.31
C ALA A 177 7.32 16.50 -10.04
N LEU A 178 6.97 15.54 -9.17
CA LEU A 178 7.81 14.38 -8.90
C LEU A 178 7.78 13.37 -10.07
N PRO A 179 8.82 12.54 -10.21
CA PRO A 179 8.87 11.47 -11.21
C PRO A 179 7.97 10.28 -10.81
N VAL A 180 6.69 10.55 -10.60
CA VAL A 180 5.66 9.56 -10.25
C VAL A 180 4.71 9.34 -11.41
N SER A 181 4.26 8.10 -11.56
CA SER A 181 3.27 7.69 -12.55
C SER A 181 1.87 7.57 -11.95
N HIS A 182 1.77 7.59 -10.62
CA HIS A 182 0.55 7.36 -9.89
C HIS A 182 0.52 8.16 -8.58
N ILE A 183 -0.64 8.67 -8.18
CA ILE A 183 -0.88 9.37 -6.92
C ILE A 183 -2.15 8.79 -6.31
N SER A 184 -2.01 8.24 -5.10
CA SER A 184 -3.16 7.95 -4.23
C SER A 184 -3.38 9.16 -3.34
N ALA A 185 -4.54 9.80 -3.43
CA ALA A 185 -4.89 10.94 -2.62
C ALA A 185 -6.29 10.72 -2.04
N TYR A 186 -6.34 10.56 -0.72
CA TYR A 186 -7.55 10.12 -0.01
C TYR A 186 -7.77 10.90 1.29
N MET A 187 -9.01 10.86 1.76
CA MET A 187 -9.45 11.57 2.94
C MET A 187 -9.06 10.82 4.22
N LEU A 188 -8.62 11.58 5.23
CA LEU A 188 -8.34 11.11 6.57
C LEU A 188 -9.65 10.70 7.23
N LYS A 189 -9.84 9.38 7.37
CA LYS A 189 -10.98 8.82 8.07
C LYS A 189 -10.60 8.44 9.50
N ILE A 190 -11.43 8.86 10.46
CA ILE A 190 -11.28 8.46 11.87
C ILE A 190 -12.05 7.17 12.11
N GLU A 191 -11.33 6.09 12.38
CA GLU A 191 -11.90 4.77 12.67
C GLU A 191 -11.99 4.54 14.18
N ALA A 192 -13.09 3.95 14.65
CA ALA A 192 -13.44 3.85 16.08
C ALA A 192 -12.41 3.13 16.97
N GLN A 193 -11.59 2.27 16.37
CA GLN A 193 -10.58 1.44 17.03
C GLN A 193 -9.18 2.07 17.01
N THR A 194 -9.06 3.33 16.59
CA THR A 194 -7.78 4.05 16.48
C THR A 194 -7.59 5.04 17.62
N PRO A 195 -6.34 5.42 17.97
CA PRO A 195 -6.08 6.48 18.94
C PRO A 195 -6.82 7.79 18.64
N TYR A 196 -7.00 8.16 17.37
CA TYR A 196 -7.77 9.34 16.99
C TYR A 196 -9.27 9.26 17.26
N ALA A 197 -9.86 8.08 17.45
CA ALA A 197 -11.25 8.00 17.89
C ALA A 197 -11.44 8.62 19.28
N ALA A 198 -10.43 8.49 20.15
CA ALA A 198 -10.45 9.05 21.50
C ALA A 198 -9.97 10.51 21.52
N GLN A 199 -9.02 10.86 20.65
CA GLN A 199 -8.44 12.20 20.58
C GLN A 199 -8.26 12.62 19.11
N PRO A 200 -9.35 13.03 18.43
CA PRO A 200 -9.28 13.39 17.02
C PRO A 200 -8.51 14.71 16.84
N PRO A 201 -7.74 14.84 15.74
CA PRO A 201 -7.19 16.13 15.34
C PRO A 201 -8.32 17.07 14.87
N ALA A 202 -7.98 18.34 14.66
CA ALA A 202 -8.90 19.26 14.01
C ALA A 202 -9.04 18.89 12.52
N LEU A 203 -10.25 18.53 12.11
CA LEU A 203 -10.57 18.18 10.73
C LEU A 203 -11.15 19.38 9.97
N LEU A 204 -11.08 19.32 8.64
CA LEU A 204 -11.90 20.16 7.77
C LEU A 204 -13.38 19.84 7.99
N ASP A 205 -14.25 20.81 7.71
CA ASP A 205 -15.67 20.51 7.55
C ASP A 205 -15.93 19.96 6.14
N ASP A 206 -17.11 19.37 5.94
CA ASP A 206 -17.47 18.68 4.70
C ASP A 206 -17.35 19.58 3.46
N GLU A 207 -17.69 20.87 3.59
CA GLU A 207 -17.61 21.83 2.48
C GLU A 207 -16.15 22.11 2.12
N ALA A 208 -15.31 22.43 3.12
CA ALA A 208 -13.90 22.67 2.88
C ALA A 208 -13.16 21.42 2.39
N GLU A 209 -13.52 20.22 2.86
CA GLU A 209 -12.95 18.97 2.33
C GLU A 209 -13.37 18.73 0.87
N ALA A 210 -14.63 18.98 0.53
CA ALA A 210 -15.12 18.87 -0.84
C ALA A 210 -14.41 19.85 -1.79
N ASP A 211 -14.23 21.10 -1.38
CA ASP A 211 -13.48 22.11 -2.15
C ASP A 211 -12.03 21.65 -2.41
N ARG A 212 -11.35 21.11 -1.40
CA ARG A 212 -9.97 20.60 -1.53
C ARG A 212 -9.91 19.36 -2.41
N TYR A 213 -10.91 18.49 -2.36
CA TYR A 213 -11.02 17.34 -3.24
C TYR A 213 -11.21 17.77 -4.70
N MET A 214 -12.06 18.76 -4.97
CA MET A 214 -12.26 19.32 -6.31
C MET A 214 -10.99 19.99 -6.84
N GLN A 215 -10.31 20.78 -5.99
CA GLN A 215 -9.01 21.38 -6.32
C GLN A 215 -7.96 20.31 -6.68
N MET A 216 -7.90 19.22 -5.91
CA MET A 216 -7.02 18.07 -6.19
C MET A 216 -7.33 17.45 -7.55
N HIS A 217 -8.61 17.16 -7.81
CA HIS A 217 -9.02 16.59 -9.08
C HIS A 217 -8.62 17.47 -10.27
N GLU A 218 -8.90 18.78 -10.21
CA GLU A 218 -8.54 19.72 -11.28
C GLU A 218 -7.03 19.83 -11.47
N THR A 219 -6.27 19.98 -10.39
CA THR A 219 -4.81 20.16 -10.43
C THR A 219 -4.10 18.93 -10.99
N LEU A 220 -4.45 17.73 -10.50
CA LEU A 220 -3.83 16.50 -10.97
C LEU A 220 -4.24 16.16 -12.41
N THR A 221 -5.48 16.47 -12.79
CA THR A 221 -5.94 16.35 -14.19
C THR A 221 -5.17 17.27 -15.13
N ALA A 222 -4.99 18.54 -14.75
CA ALA A 222 -4.20 19.49 -15.51
C ALA A 222 -2.72 19.07 -15.64
N ALA A 223 -2.18 18.35 -14.64
CA ALA A 223 -0.84 17.78 -14.67
C ALA A 223 -0.72 16.46 -15.49
N GLY A 224 -1.82 15.99 -16.08
CA GLY A 224 -1.85 14.83 -16.96
C GLY A 224 -2.06 13.49 -16.25
N PHE A 225 -2.55 13.51 -15.01
CA PHE A 225 -3.05 12.30 -14.35
C PHE A 225 -4.56 12.17 -14.59
N HIS A 226 -5.04 10.98 -14.91
CA HIS A 226 -6.46 10.71 -15.01
C HIS A 226 -6.98 10.07 -13.72
N HIS A 227 -8.14 10.53 -13.26
CA HIS A 227 -8.86 9.97 -12.12
C HIS A 227 -9.56 8.69 -12.56
N TYR A 228 -9.18 7.52 -12.03
CA TYR A 228 -9.68 6.23 -12.50
C TYR A 228 -10.53 5.47 -11.47
N GLU A 229 -10.45 5.87 -10.20
CA GLU A 229 -11.31 5.43 -9.11
C GLU A 229 -11.29 6.51 -7.99
N ILE A 230 -12.04 6.33 -6.90
CA ILE A 230 -12.29 7.34 -5.86
C ILE A 230 -11.02 8.08 -5.40
N SER A 231 -9.94 7.38 -5.08
CA SER A 231 -8.75 7.97 -4.44
C SER A 231 -7.52 8.09 -5.34
N ASN A 232 -7.52 7.51 -6.54
CA ASN A 232 -6.29 7.28 -7.30
C ASN A 232 -6.34 7.98 -8.66
N PHE A 233 -5.19 8.58 -8.95
CA PHE A 233 -4.88 9.28 -10.18
C PHE A 233 -3.66 8.62 -10.80
N ALA A 234 -3.67 8.38 -12.10
CA ALA A 234 -2.55 7.74 -12.79
C ALA A 234 -2.22 8.43 -14.10
N ARG A 235 -0.99 8.28 -14.58
CA ARG A 235 -0.72 8.46 -16.01
C ARG A 235 -1.25 7.24 -16.76
N ALA A 236 -1.56 7.39 -18.05
CA ALA A 236 -2.12 6.31 -18.85
C ALA A 236 -1.25 5.04 -18.76
N GLY A 237 -1.85 3.90 -18.41
CA GLY A 237 -1.15 2.62 -18.27
C GLY A 237 -0.45 2.40 -16.92
N ALA A 238 -0.55 3.35 -15.98
CA ALA A 238 0.02 3.25 -14.64
C ALA A 238 -1.05 3.09 -13.54
N GLU A 239 -2.30 2.83 -13.92
CA GLU A 239 -3.38 2.47 -13.01
C GLU A 239 -2.97 1.22 -12.20
N SER A 240 -3.20 1.22 -10.88
CA SER A 240 -2.94 0.03 -10.07
C SER A 240 -3.86 -1.11 -10.52
N ARG A 241 -3.30 -2.08 -11.25
CA ARG A 241 -4.05 -3.24 -11.77
C ARG A 241 -4.66 -4.02 -10.62
N HIS A 242 -3.93 -4.16 -9.52
CA HIS A 242 -4.44 -4.86 -8.35
C HIS A 242 -5.61 -4.13 -7.68
N ASN A 243 -5.51 -2.80 -7.48
CA ASN A 243 -6.58 -2.03 -6.86
C ASN A 243 -7.86 -2.02 -7.71
N CYS A 244 -7.72 -1.97 -9.04
CA CYS A 244 -8.86 -2.07 -9.96
C CYS A 244 -9.68 -3.35 -9.75
N LYS A 245 -9.06 -4.46 -9.32
CA LYS A 245 -9.78 -5.71 -9.04
C LYS A 245 -10.79 -5.54 -7.90
N TYR A 246 -10.50 -4.73 -6.90
CA TYR A 246 -11.41 -4.46 -5.79
C TYR A 246 -12.68 -3.76 -6.27
N TRP A 247 -12.51 -2.74 -7.11
CA TRP A 247 -13.60 -1.91 -7.65
C TRP A 247 -14.44 -2.64 -8.69
N ARG A 248 -13.82 -3.50 -9.50
CA ARG A 248 -14.47 -4.28 -10.56
C ARG A 248 -15.04 -5.61 -10.08
N LEU A 249 -14.88 -5.93 -8.79
CA LEU A 249 -15.26 -7.21 -8.21
C LEU A 249 -14.60 -8.39 -8.93
N GLU A 250 -13.37 -8.19 -9.39
CA GLU A 250 -12.59 -9.23 -10.06
C GLU A 250 -11.92 -10.17 -9.05
N PRO A 251 -11.57 -11.41 -9.46
CA PRO A 251 -11.00 -12.39 -8.55
C PRO A 251 -9.66 -11.95 -7.93
N TYR A 252 -9.51 -12.11 -6.61
CA TYR A 252 -8.23 -12.03 -5.91
C TYR A 252 -8.23 -12.88 -4.63
N TYR A 253 -7.05 -13.41 -4.28
CA TYR A 253 -6.77 -14.13 -3.05
C TYR A 253 -5.97 -13.27 -2.08
N GLY A 254 -6.47 -13.11 -0.86
CA GLY A 254 -5.75 -12.52 0.25
C GLY A 254 -5.07 -13.58 1.11
N ILE A 255 -3.80 -13.38 1.41
CA ILE A 255 -2.98 -14.24 2.27
C ILE A 255 -2.38 -13.39 3.38
N GLY A 256 -2.39 -13.90 4.60
CA GLY A 256 -1.95 -13.18 5.80
C GLY A 256 -3.10 -12.80 6.72
N PRO A 257 -2.82 -12.47 7.99
CA PRO A 257 -3.86 -12.08 8.94
C PRO A 257 -4.58 -10.82 8.44
N ALA A 258 -5.89 -10.73 8.67
CA ALA A 258 -6.75 -9.63 8.17
C ALA A 258 -6.88 -9.51 6.64
N ALA A 259 -6.23 -10.38 5.86
CA ALA A 259 -6.32 -10.34 4.40
C ALA A 259 -7.74 -10.70 3.95
N HIS A 260 -8.27 -9.93 3.00
CA HIS A 260 -9.56 -10.21 2.38
C HIS A 260 -9.36 -10.86 1.02
N SER A 261 -10.35 -11.62 0.57
CA SER A 261 -10.39 -12.25 -0.74
C SER A 261 -11.74 -12.00 -1.39
N CYS A 262 -11.76 -11.94 -2.71
CA CYS A 262 -12.98 -12.05 -3.51
C CYS A 262 -12.70 -13.07 -4.59
N TYR A 263 -13.18 -14.31 -4.45
CA TYR A 263 -12.88 -15.36 -5.41
C TYR A 263 -14.06 -16.32 -5.52
N GLY A 264 -14.35 -16.81 -6.72
CA GLY A 264 -15.46 -17.75 -6.94
C GLY A 264 -16.83 -17.19 -6.55
N GLY A 265 -17.01 -15.86 -6.63
CA GLY A 265 -18.26 -15.19 -6.26
C GLY A 265 -18.48 -15.02 -4.75
N VAL A 266 -17.52 -15.41 -3.91
CA VAL A 266 -17.59 -15.20 -2.46
C VAL A 266 -16.52 -14.24 -1.98
N ARG A 267 -16.84 -13.49 -0.93
CA ARG A 267 -15.88 -12.71 -0.15
C ARG A 267 -15.64 -13.41 1.17
N TYR A 268 -14.39 -13.42 1.60
CA TYR A 268 -13.99 -13.99 2.88
C TYR A 268 -12.72 -13.30 3.37
N ALA A 269 -12.51 -13.34 4.67
CA ALA A 269 -11.36 -12.72 5.32
C ALA A 269 -10.60 -13.74 6.17
N VAL A 270 -9.30 -13.49 6.34
CA VAL A 270 -8.49 -14.18 7.34
C VAL A 270 -8.63 -13.45 8.67
N SER A 271 -8.75 -14.21 9.77
CA SER A 271 -8.80 -13.66 11.12
C SER A 271 -7.66 -12.66 11.40
N ARG A 272 -7.95 -11.62 12.19
CA ARG A 272 -6.98 -10.61 12.67
C ARG A 272 -6.07 -11.16 13.79
N ASP A 273 -5.37 -12.26 13.52
CA ASP A 273 -4.53 -12.97 14.50
C ASP A 273 -3.30 -13.58 13.82
N LEU A 274 -2.13 -12.98 14.07
CA LEU A 274 -0.86 -13.46 13.54
C LEU A 274 -0.42 -14.80 14.15
N GLU A 275 -0.67 -15.03 15.44
CA GLU A 275 -0.25 -16.28 16.10
C GLU A 275 -1.05 -17.45 15.54
N ALA A 276 -2.38 -17.29 15.45
CA ALA A 276 -3.25 -18.27 14.82
C ALA A 276 -2.89 -18.51 13.35
N PHE A 277 -2.64 -17.44 12.58
CA PHE A 277 -2.20 -17.56 11.18
C PHE A 277 -0.89 -18.35 11.05
N CYS A 278 0.08 -18.10 11.92
CA CYS A 278 1.36 -18.81 11.90
C CYS A 278 1.22 -20.28 12.27
N ALA A 279 0.41 -20.59 13.30
CA ALA A 279 0.24 -21.93 13.85
C ALA A 279 -0.66 -22.85 13.00
N ALA A 280 -1.64 -22.29 12.28
CA ALA A 280 -2.61 -23.09 11.54
C ALA A 280 -2.01 -23.73 10.27
N PRO A 281 -2.36 -24.98 9.91
CA PRO A 281 -1.85 -25.64 8.71
C PRO A 281 -2.27 -24.92 7.41
N ALA A 282 -3.41 -24.23 7.44
CA ALA A 282 -3.89 -23.32 6.41
C ALA A 282 -4.58 -22.11 7.08
N GLN A 283 -4.65 -20.98 6.40
CA GLN A 283 -5.27 -19.77 6.93
C GLN A 283 -6.77 -20.00 7.20
N ILE A 284 -7.21 -19.59 8.39
CA ILE A 284 -8.61 -19.72 8.80
C ILE A 284 -9.40 -18.61 8.14
N GLN A 285 -10.40 -18.98 7.35
CA GLN A 285 -11.23 -18.06 6.58
C GLN A 285 -12.61 -17.91 7.22
N THR A 286 -13.10 -16.68 7.29
CA THR A 286 -14.48 -16.34 7.69
C THR A 286 -15.18 -15.67 6.52
N VAL A 287 -16.35 -16.18 6.14
CA VAL A 287 -17.24 -15.57 5.12
C VAL A 287 -18.04 -14.44 5.74
#